data_AF-A0A511N5F8-F1
#
_entry.id   AF-A0A511N5F8-F1
#
_cell.length_a   1.000
_cell.length_b   1.000
_cell.length_c   1.000
_cell.angle_alpha   90.00
_cell.angle_beta   90.00
_cell.angle_gamma   90.00
#
_symmetry.space_group_name_H-M   'P 1'
#
loop_
_entity.id
_entity.type
_entity.pdbx_description
1 polymer ?
#
loop_
_entity_poly.entity_id
_entity_poly.type
_entity_poly.pdbx_seq_one_letter_code
_entity_poly.pdbx_strand_id
1 'polypeptide(L)'
;MSDLIEHFFLFSPPAAQPEAGLRLSGDHATLHIPPVSSFTELVQVYGEGLGQEGYFGNSLDSFQDCLKDSKSFWSIQPATLEVVHQALPNLPESHLEAYISMLIQMVIRYSTHAQHNEQLDPQQLREELRQNFPSMSEAQVEFYISPIPTTTFRVHFPAHTRGVLQQVLEGLQHDVQHELTYWKSKGFTLPSRFTD
;
A
#
# COMPACT_ATOMS: atom_id res chain seq x y z
N MET A 1 -14.28 -5.16 12.56
CA MET A 1 -14.36 -4.00 11.63
C MET A 1 -13.83 -2.70 12.23
N SER A 2 -14.21 -2.34 13.47
CA SER A 2 -13.56 -1.26 14.23
C SER A 2 -12.04 -1.48 14.34
N ASP A 3 -11.63 -2.72 14.64
CA ASP A 3 -10.24 -3.09 14.86
C ASP A 3 -9.37 -3.06 13.57
N LEU A 4 -10.00 -3.25 12.40
CA LEU A 4 -9.36 -3.12 11.08
C LEU A 4 -9.00 -1.67 10.77
N ILE A 5 -9.88 -0.74 11.14
CA ILE A 5 -9.64 0.70 11.03
C ILE A 5 -8.45 1.06 11.90
N GLU A 6 -8.45 0.65 13.17
CA GLU A 6 -7.45 1.11 14.12
C GLU A 6 -6.03 0.57 13.88
N HIS A 7 -5.88 -0.58 13.20
CA HIS A 7 -4.56 -1.18 12.97
C HIS A 7 -3.82 -0.64 11.74
N PHE A 8 -4.53 -0.31 10.65
CA PHE A 8 -3.94 0.17 9.39
C PHE A 8 -4.28 1.60 9.04
N PHE A 9 -5.37 2.11 9.62
CA PHE A 9 -5.83 3.49 9.48
C PHE A 9 -5.67 4.21 10.81
N LEU A 10 -4.49 4.77 10.98
CA LEU A 10 -4.15 5.52 12.17
C LEU A 10 -4.72 6.94 12.04
N PHE A 11 -5.25 7.48 13.14
CA PHE A 11 -5.68 8.87 13.18
C PHE A 11 -4.61 9.68 13.90
N SER A 12 -3.77 10.36 13.13
CA SER A 12 -2.74 11.22 13.71
C SER A 12 -3.36 12.52 14.24
N PRO A 13 -2.96 13.01 15.42
CA PRO A 13 -3.21 14.40 15.76
C PRO A 13 -2.52 15.31 14.74
N PRO A 14 -3.04 16.52 14.45
CA PRO A 14 -2.40 17.43 13.51
C PRO A 14 -0.99 17.76 14.01
N ALA A 15 0.02 17.18 13.36
CA ALA A 15 1.41 17.37 13.72
C ALA A 15 1.97 18.65 13.10
N ALA A 16 2.89 19.30 13.81
CA ALA A 16 3.65 20.43 13.32
C ALA A 16 4.78 19.93 12.36
N GLN A 17 4.41 19.73 11.09
CA GLN A 17 5.27 19.51 9.89
C GLN A 17 6.01 18.15 9.75
N PRO A 18 6.25 17.67 8.50
CA PRO A 18 7.30 18.19 7.59
C PRO A 18 6.79 18.62 6.19
N GLU A 19 7.67 19.26 5.41
CA GLU A 19 7.53 19.42 3.95
C GLU A 19 7.13 18.09 3.27
N ALA A 20 6.32 18.17 2.22
CA ALA A 20 5.86 17.03 1.44
C ALA A 20 7.03 16.15 0.96
N GLY A 21 6.82 14.84 0.91
CA GLY A 21 7.75 13.92 0.25
C GLY A 21 8.06 12.62 1.00
N LEU A 22 8.80 11.76 0.30
CA LEU A 22 9.25 10.46 0.80
C LEU A 22 10.47 10.61 1.72
N ARG A 23 10.38 10.04 2.92
CA ARG A 23 11.46 9.95 3.91
C ARG A 23 11.82 8.48 4.11
N LEU A 24 13.11 8.19 4.15
CA LEU A 24 13.65 6.86 4.42
C LEU A 24 14.38 6.87 5.76
N SER A 25 14.06 5.93 6.63
CA SER A 25 14.70 5.76 7.93
C SER A 25 14.89 4.27 8.22
N GLY A 26 16.09 3.75 7.95
CA GLY A 26 16.39 2.33 8.12
C GLY A 26 15.49 1.44 7.24
N ASP A 27 14.69 0.60 7.89
CA ASP A 27 13.71 -0.32 7.29
C ASP A 27 12.31 0.29 7.12
N HIS A 28 12.14 1.59 7.43
CA HIS A 28 10.87 2.30 7.32
C HIS A 28 10.93 3.37 6.22
N ALA A 29 9.86 3.47 5.43
CA ALA A 29 9.62 4.58 4.52
C ALA A 29 8.31 5.29 4.88
N THR A 30 8.34 6.61 4.93
CA THR A 30 7.17 7.44 5.25
C THR A 30 6.97 8.48 4.17
N LEU A 31 5.80 8.49 3.56
CA LEU A 31 5.40 9.47 2.57
C LEU A 31 4.48 10.51 3.23
N HIS A 32 4.98 11.74 3.35
CA HIS A 32 4.21 12.83 3.94
C HIS A 32 3.41 13.59 2.88
N ILE A 33 2.09 13.63 3.07
CA ILE A 33 1.13 14.33 2.24
C ILE A 33 0.74 15.63 2.97
N PRO A 34 1.05 16.81 2.41
CA PRO A 34 0.69 18.09 2.98
C PRO A 34 -0.84 18.29 2.88
N PRO A 35 -1.38 19.42 3.38
CA PRO A 35 -2.78 19.74 3.17
C PRO A 35 -3.11 19.81 1.68
N VAL A 36 -4.06 18.98 1.23
CA VAL A 36 -4.52 18.98 -0.18
C VAL A 36 -6.03 19.16 -0.23
N SER A 37 -6.47 20.07 -1.08
CA SER A 37 -7.88 20.46 -1.21
C SER A 37 -8.53 20.02 -2.51
N SER A 38 -7.75 19.42 -3.41
CA SER A 38 -8.26 18.88 -4.65
C SER A 38 -7.59 17.57 -5.01
N PHE A 39 -8.25 16.80 -5.87
CA PHE A 39 -7.68 15.58 -6.41
C PHE A 39 -6.43 15.86 -7.25
N THR A 40 -6.41 16.97 -8.00
CA THR A 40 -5.24 17.41 -8.77
C THR A 40 -4.04 17.71 -7.86
N GLU A 41 -4.25 18.41 -6.76
CA GLU A 41 -3.19 18.67 -5.77
C GLU A 41 -2.70 17.37 -5.14
N LEU A 42 -3.59 16.44 -4.80
CA LEU A 42 -3.22 15.13 -4.27
C LEU A 42 -2.32 14.37 -5.23
N VAL A 43 -2.68 14.31 -6.51
CA VAL A 43 -1.86 13.67 -7.56
C VAL A 43 -0.52 14.39 -7.74
N GLN A 44 -0.51 15.72 -7.71
CA GLN A 44 0.72 16.49 -7.85
C GLN A 44 1.68 16.24 -6.67
N VAL A 45 1.17 16.20 -5.44
CA VAL A 45 1.96 15.84 -4.26
C VAL A 45 2.56 14.45 -4.42
N TYR A 46 1.81 13.48 -4.96
CA TYR A 46 2.37 12.16 -5.24
C TYR A 46 3.45 12.20 -6.31
N GLY A 47 3.23 12.92 -7.41
CA GLY A 47 4.22 13.10 -8.45
C GLY A 47 5.51 13.71 -7.91
N GLU A 48 5.42 14.80 -7.16
CA GLU A 48 6.58 15.49 -6.57
C GLU A 48 7.24 14.65 -5.46
N GLY A 49 6.44 14.15 -4.52
CA GLY A 49 6.91 13.42 -3.35
C GLY A 49 7.54 12.06 -3.66
N LEU A 50 7.20 11.48 -4.81
CA LEU A 50 7.77 10.23 -5.32
C LEU A 50 8.81 10.44 -6.42
N GLY A 51 9.08 11.69 -6.83
CA GLY A 51 10.02 12.01 -7.92
C GLY A 51 9.57 11.48 -9.29
N GLN A 52 8.25 11.43 -9.53
CA GLN A 52 7.61 10.82 -10.69
C GLN A 52 7.02 11.85 -11.66
N GLU A 53 7.71 12.96 -11.90
CA GLU A 53 7.29 13.92 -12.92
C GLU A 53 7.08 13.21 -14.27
N GLY A 54 5.81 13.12 -14.71
CA GLY A 54 5.42 12.56 -15.99
C GLY A 54 5.28 11.03 -16.05
N TYR A 55 5.47 10.30 -14.95
CA TYR A 55 5.33 8.84 -14.93
C TYR A 55 3.87 8.44 -14.64
N PHE A 56 3.13 8.22 -15.74
CA PHE A 56 1.72 7.78 -15.84
C PHE A 56 0.63 8.79 -15.45
N GLY A 57 -0.03 9.35 -16.47
CA GLY A 57 -1.47 9.70 -16.48
C GLY A 57 -2.02 10.76 -15.52
N ASN A 58 -1.28 11.14 -14.48
CA ASN A 58 -1.74 11.99 -13.39
C ASN A 58 -3.14 11.58 -12.88
N SER A 59 -3.31 10.28 -12.62
CA SER A 59 -4.59 9.68 -12.20
C SER A 59 -4.43 8.81 -10.95
N LEU A 60 -5.57 8.42 -10.37
CA LEU A 60 -5.59 7.53 -9.19
C LEU A 60 -5.03 6.15 -9.53
N ASP A 61 -5.32 5.65 -10.73
CA ASP A 61 -4.86 4.34 -11.21
C ASP A 61 -3.33 4.31 -11.35
N SER A 62 -2.75 5.37 -11.92
CA SER A 62 -1.31 5.52 -12.01
C SER A 62 -0.63 5.52 -10.63
N PHE A 63 -1.25 6.23 -9.67
CA PHE A 63 -0.75 6.23 -8.30
C PHE A 63 -0.87 4.84 -7.66
N GLN A 64 -1.98 4.15 -7.89
CA GLN A 64 -2.17 2.79 -7.41
C GLN A 64 -1.09 1.85 -7.99
N ASP A 65 -0.78 1.95 -9.27
CA ASP A 65 0.24 1.12 -9.92
C ASP A 65 1.65 1.42 -9.39
N CYS A 66 1.95 2.69 -9.12
CA CYS A 66 3.17 3.09 -8.42
C CYS A 66 3.27 2.43 -7.03
N LEU A 67 2.20 2.49 -6.24
CA LEU A 67 2.16 1.81 -4.94
C LEU A 67 2.27 0.29 -5.09
N LYS A 68 1.77 -0.34 -6.16
CA LYS A 68 1.89 -1.79 -6.36
C LYS A 68 3.32 -2.25 -6.66
N ASP A 69 4.17 -1.37 -7.19
CA ASP A 69 5.50 -1.71 -7.71
C ASP A 69 6.61 -0.83 -7.10
N SER A 70 6.55 -0.65 -5.78
CA SER A 70 7.54 0.14 -5.02
C SER A 70 8.98 -0.35 -5.21
N LYS A 71 9.17 -1.66 -5.46
CA LYS A 71 10.49 -2.27 -5.68
C LYS A 71 11.13 -1.80 -6.98
N SER A 72 10.37 -1.77 -8.08
CA SER A 72 10.91 -1.30 -9.37
C SER A 72 11.03 0.22 -9.40
N PHE A 73 10.09 0.93 -8.76
CA PHE A 73 10.02 2.39 -8.87
C PHE A 73 10.92 3.14 -7.91
N TRP A 74 10.93 2.75 -6.64
CA TRP A 74 11.67 3.50 -5.63
C TRP A 74 13.03 2.86 -5.33
N SER A 75 13.33 1.69 -5.94
CA SER A 75 14.52 0.89 -5.62
C SER A 75 14.68 0.62 -4.11
N ILE A 76 13.57 0.72 -3.36
CA ILE A 76 13.49 0.46 -1.93
C ILE A 76 12.45 -0.62 -1.68
N GLN A 77 12.69 -1.38 -0.62
CA GLN A 77 11.77 -2.38 -0.14
C GLN A 77 11.75 -2.33 1.39
N PRO A 78 11.21 -1.26 1.97
CA PRO A 78 11.16 -1.11 3.42
C PRO A 78 10.28 -2.22 4.01
N ALA A 79 10.56 -2.63 5.24
CA ALA A 79 9.68 -3.52 6.00
C ALA A 79 8.32 -2.84 6.30
N THR A 80 8.31 -1.51 6.37
CA THR A 80 7.10 -0.72 6.60
C THR A 80 7.05 0.48 5.66
N LEU A 81 5.94 0.65 4.96
CA LEU A 81 5.61 1.82 4.16
C LEU A 81 4.39 2.53 4.77
N GLU A 82 4.55 3.79 5.15
CA GLU A 82 3.48 4.59 5.76
C GLU A 82 3.14 5.80 4.88
N VAL A 83 1.86 6.04 4.63
CA VAL A 83 1.37 7.28 3.99
C VAL A 83 0.71 8.14 5.06
N VAL A 84 1.23 9.34 5.28
CA VAL A 84 0.79 10.23 6.35
C VAL A 84 0.13 11.47 5.79
N HIS A 85 -1.18 11.60 5.97
CA HIS A 85 -1.96 12.77 5.57
C HIS A 85 -1.99 13.81 6.67
N GLN A 86 -1.51 15.02 6.39
CA GLN A 86 -1.64 16.14 7.32
C GLN A 86 -3.07 16.67 7.36
N ALA A 87 -3.67 16.94 6.21
CA ALA A 87 -5.07 17.36 6.10
C ALA A 87 -5.61 17.08 4.68
N LEU A 88 -6.91 16.75 4.59
CA LEU A 88 -7.64 16.64 3.33
C LEU A 88 -8.84 17.61 3.35
N PRO A 89 -8.63 18.93 3.46
CA PRO A 89 -9.72 19.90 3.57
C PRO A 89 -10.45 20.07 2.24
N ASN A 90 -11.78 20.05 2.21
CA ASN A 90 -12.57 20.38 1.01
C ASN A 90 -12.40 19.45 -0.21
N LEU A 91 -11.81 18.27 -0.05
CA LEU A 91 -11.80 17.28 -1.12
C LEU A 91 -13.25 16.82 -1.38
N PRO A 92 -13.75 16.83 -2.63
CA PRO A 92 -15.10 16.34 -2.92
C PRO A 92 -15.29 14.92 -2.38
N GLU A 93 -16.43 14.66 -1.75
CA GLU A 93 -16.70 13.39 -1.06
C GLU A 93 -16.46 12.18 -1.97
N SER A 94 -16.96 12.21 -3.20
CA SER A 94 -16.74 11.14 -4.19
C SER A 94 -15.26 10.90 -4.54
N HIS A 95 -14.44 11.95 -4.56
CA HIS A 95 -12.99 11.81 -4.78
C HIS A 95 -12.29 11.27 -3.54
N LEU A 96 -12.74 11.68 -2.35
CA LEU A 96 -12.23 11.18 -1.08
C LEU A 96 -12.57 9.69 -0.91
N GLU A 97 -13.79 9.29 -1.27
CA GLU A 97 -14.22 7.90 -1.26
C GLU A 97 -13.40 7.02 -2.21
N ALA A 98 -13.22 7.46 -3.46
CA ALA A 98 -12.41 6.75 -4.44
C ALA A 98 -10.95 6.60 -3.97
N TYR A 99 -10.40 7.68 -3.41
CA TYR A 99 -9.05 7.70 -2.89
C TYR A 99 -8.86 6.76 -1.68
N ILE A 100 -9.78 6.81 -0.71
CA ILE A 100 -9.80 5.90 0.44
C ILE A 100 -9.93 4.45 -0.03
N SER A 101 -10.81 4.18 -1.01
CA SER A 101 -11.02 2.84 -1.56
C SER A 101 -9.73 2.26 -2.14
N MET A 102 -9.00 3.05 -2.92
CA MET A 102 -7.72 2.65 -3.50
C MET A 102 -6.69 2.34 -2.40
N LEU A 103 -6.59 3.15 -1.35
CA LEU A 103 -5.69 2.90 -0.22
C LEU A 103 -6.04 1.63 0.56
N ILE A 104 -7.33 1.34 0.76
CA ILE A 104 -7.79 0.09 1.39
C ILE A 104 -7.34 -1.12 0.58
N GLN A 105 -7.49 -1.07 -0.75
CA GLN A 105 -7.01 -2.15 -1.63
C GLN A 105 -5.50 -2.36 -1.50
N MET A 106 -4.72 -1.28 -1.33
CA MET A 106 -3.27 -1.38 -1.10
C MET A 106 -2.95 -2.00 0.25
N VAL A 107 -3.61 -1.59 1.33
CA VAL A 107 -3.43 -2.21 2.65
C VAL A 107 -3.67 -3.72 2.58
N ILE A 108 -4.75 -4.15 1.93
CA ILE A 108 -5.09 -5.58 1.78
C ILE A 108 -4.01 -6.30 0.99
N ARG A 109 -3.64 -5.78 -0.19
CA ARG A 109 -2.62 -6.37 -1.07
C ARG A 109 -1.28 -6.55 -0.36
N TYR A 110 -0.78 -5.49 0.28
CA TYR A 110 0.49 -5.55 0.99
C TYR A 110 0.45 -6.53 2.16
N SER A 111 -0.67 -6.60 2.88
CA SER A 111 -0.82 -7.51 4.02
C SER A 111 -0.93 -8.97 3.61
N THR A 112 -1.64 -9.28 2.52
CA THR A 112 -1.73 -10.65 1.98
C THR A 112 -0.41 -11.09 1.34
N HIS A 113 0.24 -10.19 0.60
CA HIS A 113 1.55 -10.46 0.00
C HIS A 113 2.62 -10.66 1.07
N ALA A 114 2.67 -9.83 2.12
CA ALA A 114 3.68 -9.97 3.16
C ALA A 114 3.63 -11.35 3.82
N GLN A 115 2.43 -11.82 4.16
CA GLN A 115 2.25 -13.16 4.73
C GLN A 115 2.57 -14.29 3.74
N HIS A 116 2.18 -14.14 2.46
CA HIS A 116 2.60 -15.09 1.43
C HIS A 116 4.12 -15.21 1.38
N ASN A 117 4.81 -14.07 1.41
CA ASN A 117 6.25 -13.98 1.25
C ASN A 117 7.03 -14.51 2.45
N GLU A 118 6.51 -14.35 3.66
CA GLU A 118 7.07 -14.98 4.87
C GLU A 118 7.03 -16.51 4.84
N GLN A 119 6.10 -17.09 4.08
CA GLN A 119 5.93 -18.56 3.97
C GLN A 119 6.74 -19.18 2.84
N LEU A 120 7.35 -18.36 1.98
CA LEU A 120 8.14 -18.84 0.86
C LEU A 120 9.56 -19.20 1.31
N ASP A 121 9.98 -20.45 1.05
CA ASP A 121 11.38 -20.86 1.20
C ASP A 121 12.16 -20.47 -0.07
N PRO A 122 13.13 -19.55 0.02
CA PRO A 122 13.93 -19.14 -1.13
C PRO A 122 14.70 -20.28 -1.81
N GLN A 123 15.08 -21.32 -1.06
CA GLN A 123 15.76 -22.48 -1.63
C GLN A 123 14.80 -23.36 -2.42
N GLN A 124 13.59 -23.56 -1.90
CA GLN A 124 12.54 -24.29 -2.62
C GLN A 124 12.14 -23.55 -3.91
N LEU A 125 11.92 -22.23 -3.85
CA LEU A 125 11.64 -21.41 -5.02
C LEU A 125 12.77 -21.45 -6.06
N ARG A 126 14.03 -21.36 -5.62
CA ARG A 126 15.19 -21.46 -6.51
C ARG A 126 15.21 -22.79 -7.25
N GLU A 127 14.94 -23.89 -6.55
CA GLU A 127 14.87 -25.23 -7.13
C GLU A 127 13.70 -25.35 -8.13
N GLU A 128 12.51 -24.90 -7.75
CA GLU A 128 11.32 -24.88 -8.62
C GLU A 128 11.55 -24.03 -9.89
N LEU A 129 12.18 -22.86 -9.77
CA LEU A 129 12.52 -22.00 -10.90
C LEU A 129 13.53 -22.66 -11.84
N ARG A 130 14.56 -23.33 -11.29
CA ARG A 130 15.54 -24.06 -12.11
C ARG A 130 14.92 -25.26 -12.82
N GLN A 131 13.98 -25.96 -12.18
CA GLN A 131 13.30 -27.10 -12.77
C GLN A 131 12.33 -26.69 -13.88
N ASN A 132 11.55 -25.63 -13.67
CA ASN A 132 10.55 -25.16 -14.63
C ASN A 132 11.15 -24.26 -15.72
N PHE A 133 12.24 -23.55 -15.42
CA PHE A 133 12.91 -22.59 -16.32
C PHE A 133 14.44 -22.79 -16.34
N PRO A 134 14.94 -23.92 -16.88
CA PRO A 134 16.36 -24.27 -16.83
C PRO A 134 17.30 -23.32 -17.62
N SER A 135 16.75 -22.47 -18.49
CA SER A 135 17.50 -21.43 -19.21
C SER A 135 17.61 -20.10 -18.45
N MET A 136 16.97 -19.98 -17.28
CA MET A 136 17.00 -18.78 -16.46
C MET A 136 18.39 -18.62 -15.83
N SER A 137 19.00 -17.44 -15.98
CA SER A 137 20.30 -17.14 -15.36
C SER A 137 20.18 -16.95 -13.85
N GLU A 138 21.27 -17.18 -13.11
CA GLU A 138 21.28 -16.94 -11.65
C GLU A 138 20.87 -15.51 -11.27
N ALA A 139 21.19 -14.51 -12.09
CA ALA A 139 20.75 -13.13 -11.85
C ALA A 139 19.22 -12.97 -11.95
N GLN A 140 18.58 -13.69 -12.87
CA GLN A 140 17.12 -13.68 -13.01
C GLN A 140 16.46 -14.49 -11.88
N VAL A 141 17.04 -15.63 -11.50
CA VAL A 141 16.56 -16.41 -10.36
C VAL A 141 16.67 -15.58 -9.08
N GLU A 142 17.82 -14.94 -8.83
CA GLU A 142 18.01 -14.00 -7.74
C GLU A 142 17.01 -12.85 -7.78
N PHE A 143 16.67 -12.31 -8.94
CA PHE A 143 15.65 -11.26 -9.05
C PHE A 143 14.25 -11.74 -8.58
N TYR A 144 13.86 -12.97 -8.91
CA TYR A 144 12.56 -13.54 -8.52
C TYR A 144 12.50 -13.96 -7.04
N ILE A 145 13.61 -14.41 -6.46
CA ILE A 145 13.68 -14.82 -5.04
C ILE A 145 14.15 -13.69 -4.11
N SER A 146 14.73 -12.62 -4.67
CA SER A 146 15.08 -11.38 -3.97
C SER A 146 13.84 -10.89 -3.26
N PRO A 147 13.95 -10.46 -1.98
CA PRO A 147 12.85 -10.44 -1.02
C PRO A 147 11.54 -10.07 -1.70
N ILE A 148 10.58 -10.96 -1.57
CA ILE A 148 9.24 -10.72 -2.06
C ILE A 148 8.61 -9.83 -0.97
N PRO A 149 7.98 -8.68 -1.31
CA PRO A 149 7.76 -7.62 -0.33
C PRO A 149 7.00 -8.11 0.91
N THR A 150 7.70 -8.18 2.04
CA THR A 150 7.09 -8.27 3.38
C THR A 150 6.69 -6.90 3.92
N THR A 151 6.78 -5.88 3.06
CA THR A 151 6.39 -4.51 3.36
C THR A 151 4.97 -4.49 3.90
N THR A 152 4.81 -3.98 5.10
CA THR A 152 3.50 -3.64 5.63
C THR A 152 3.13 -2.24 5.18
N PHE A 153 1.88 -2.04 4.75
CA PHE A 153 1.40 -0.74 4.31
C PHE A 153 0.44 -0.16 5.36
N ARG A 154 0.70 1.07 5.81
CA ARG A 154 -0.16 1.80 6.75
C ARG A 154 -0.52 3.17 6.20
N VAL A 155 -1.69 3.65 6.61
CA VAL A 155 -2.18 4.97 6.23
C VAL A 155 -2.57 5.73 7.48
N HIS A 156 -2.11 6.97 7.58
CA HIS A 156 -2.57 7.90 8.60
C HIS A 156 -3.52 8.90 7.97
N PHE A 157 -4.73 8.95 8.48
CA PHE A 157 -5.77 9.85 8.02
C PHE A 157 -6.01 10.99 9.03
N PRO A 158 -6.44 12.17 8.56
CA PRO A 158 -6.91 13.22 9.44
C PRO A 158 -8.22 12.80 10.14
N ALA A 159 -8.41 13.20 11.39
CA ALA A 159 -9.57 12.79 12.20
C ALA A 159 -10.94 13.07 11.55
N HIS A 160 -11.07 14.16 10.77
CA HIS A 160 -12.33 14.52 10.12
C HIS A 160 -12.78 13.55 9.01
N THR A 161 -11.88 12.70 8.51
CA THR A 161 -12.19 11.73 7.45
C THR A 161 -12.81 10.44 7.97
N ARG A 162 -12.89 10.27 9.30
CA ARG A 162 -13.37 9.03 9.93
C ARG A 162 -14.75 8.58 9.44
N GLY A 163 -15.68 9.51 9.26
CA GLY A 163 -17.04 9.19 8.80
C GLY A 163 -17.05 8.62 7.38
N VAL A 164 -16.32 9.26 6.46
CA VAL A 164 -16.20 8.81 5.07
C VAL A 164 -15.45 7.49 4.99
N LEU A 165 -14.36 7.32 5.76
CA LEU A 165 -13.64 6.05 5.85
C LEU A 165 -14.56 4.90 6.27
N GLN A 166 -15.42 5.14 7.27
CA GLN A 166 -16.36 4.13 7.74
C GLN A 166 -17.38 3.77 6.65
N GLN A 167 -17.97 4.75 5.96
CA GLN A 167 -18.92 4.51 4.88
C GLN A 167 -18.29 3.72 3.72
N VAL A 168 -17.07 4.08 3.32
CA VAL A 168 -16.34 3.37 2.26
C VAL A 168 -16.05 1.93 2.67
N LEU A 169 -15.62 1.71 3.91
CA LEU A 169 -15.37 0.35 4.41
C LEU A 169 -16.64 -0.50 4.46
N GLU A 170 -17.78 0.09 4.83
CA GLU A 170 -19.08 -0.57 4.77
C GLU A 170 -19.45 -0.94 3.33
N GLY A 171 -19.24 -0.03 2.37
CA GLY A 171 -19.49 -0.28 0.95
C GLY A 171 -18.56 -1.31 0.32
N LEU A 172 -17.31 -1.40 0.78
CA LEU A 172 -16.30 -2.32 0.26
C LEU A 172 -16.30 -3.69 0.94
N GLN A 173 -17.18 -3.96 1.91
CA GLN A 173 -17.22 -5.24 2.64
C GLN A 173 -17.19 -6.46 1.71
N HIS A 174 -17.94 -6.42 0.61
CA HIS A 174 -17.98 -7.50 -0.35
C HIS A 174 -16.64 -7.71 -1.08
N ASP A 175 -15.99 -6.63 -1.50
CA ASP A 175 -14.72 -6.69 -2.25
C ASP A 175 -13.56 -7.09 -1.34
N VAL A 176 -13.55 -6.58 -0.11
CA VAL A 176 -12.66 -7.04 0.94
C VAL A 176 -12.85 -8.54 1.10
N GLN A 177 -14.08 -9.00 1.39
CA GLN A 177 -14.39 -10.41 1.60
C GLN A 177 -14.02 -11.30 0.41
N HIS A 178 -14.20 -10.82 -0.82
CA HIS A 178 -13.83 -11.52 -2.04
C HIS A 178 -12.31 -11.73 -2.13
N GLU A 179 -11.52 -10.67 -1.93
CA GLU A 179 -10.06 -10.78 -1.85
C GLU A 179 -9.63 -11.73 -0.72
N LEU A 180 -10.25 -11.61 0.47
CA LEU A 180 -9.92 -12.50 1.60
C LEU A 180 -10.20 -13.96 1.23
N THR A 181 -11.32 -14.22 0.55
CA THR A 181 -11.73 -15.56 0.13
C THR A 181 -10.80 -16.10 -0.94
N TYR A 182 -10.41 -15.26 -1.90
CA TYR A 182 -9.43 -15.61 -2.93
C TYR A 182 -8.10 -16.03 -2.30
N TRP A 183 -7.53 -15.23 -1.40
CA TRP A 183 -6.26 -15.57 -0.74
C TRP A 183 -6.38 -16.79 0.19
N LYS A 184 -7.50 -16.94 0.92
CA LYS A 184 -7.81 -18.15 1.69
C LYS A 184 -7.85 -19.40 0.80
N SER A 185 -8.42 -19.30 -0.40
CA SER A 185 -8.45 -20.42 -1.35
C SER A 185 -7.06 -20.84 -1.84
N LYS A 186 -6.08 -19.92 -1.75
CA LYS A 186 -4.67 -20.17 -2.03
C LYS A 186 -3.89 -20.67 -0.82
N GLY A 187 -4.55 -20.91 0.32
CA GLY A 187 -3.94 -21.38 1.56
C GLY A 187 -3.45 -20.26 2.48
N PHE A 188 -3.66 -18.99 2.12
CA PHE A 188 -3.21 -17.84 2.91
C PHE A 188 -4.36 -17.31 3.75
N THR A 189 -4.21 -17.40 5.07
CA THR A 189 -5.06 -16.62 5.98
C THR A 189 -4.59 -15.18 5.93
N LEU A 190 -5.48 -14.22 6.21
CA LEU A 190 -4.97 -12.95 6.71
C LEU A 190 -4.47 -13.16 8.13
N PRO A 191 -3.61 -12.28 8.65
CA PRO A 191 -3.34 -12.22 10.07
C PRO A 191 -4.68 -12.11 10.83
N SER A 192 -4.85 -12.84 11.93
CA SER A 192 -6.14 -12.96 12.66
C SER A 192 -6.81 -11.60 12.95
N ARG A 193 -6.01 -10.54 13.11
CA ARG A 193 -6.42 -9.12 13.23
C ARG A 193 -7.27 -8.55 12.08
N PHE A 194 -7.43 -9.26 10.96
CA PHE A 194 -8.33 -8.87 9.85
C PHE A 194 -9.62 -9.68 9.79
N THR A 195 -9.70 -10.80 10.52
CA THR A 195 -10.82 -11.75 10.45
C THR A 195 -11.65 -11.80 11.73
N ASP A 196 -11.17 -11.17 12.80
CA ASP A 196 -11.83 -11.10 14.11
C ASP A 196 -12.53 -9.75 14.33
#